data_AF-A0A3C1BTK8-F1
#
_entry.id   AF-A0A3C1BTK8-F1
#
_cell.length_a   1.000
_cell.length_b   1.000
_cell.length_c   1.000
_cell.angle_alpha   90.00
_cell.angle_beta   90.00
_cell.angle_gamma   90.00
#
_symmetry.space_group_name_H-M   'P 1'
#
loop_
_entity.id
_entity.type
_entity.pdbx_description
1 polymer ?
#
loop_
_entity_poly.entity_id
_entity_poly.type
_entity_poly.pdbx_seq_one_letter_code
_entity_poly.pdbx_strand_id
1 'polypeptide(L)'
;MITVDKSLFLSSGGERDVYVHPQDSSKVIKVLKSSSNILKLPENKSRRLNDNLLDDYYFRLIEGRVSNFSHITRCYGLIETDLGQGLVADRVANFDGSEITDM
;
A
#
# COMPACT_ATOMS: atom_id res chain seq x y z
N MET A 1 -16.63 -0.75 -1.12
CA MET A 1 -15.83 -0.86 -2.34
C MET A 1 -15.47 0.54 -2.78
N ILE A 2 -14.18 0.86 -2.85
CA ILE A 2 -13.67 2.16 -3.28
C ILE A 2 -13.24 2.07 -4.74
N THR A 3 -13.57 3.07 -5.55
CA THR A 3 -13.09 3.18 -6.93
C THR A 3 -11.76 3.92 -6.96
N VAL A 4 -10.72 3.31 -7.54
CA VAL A 4 -9.40 3.92 -7.77
C VAL A 4 -9.17 4.04 -9.27
N ASP A 5 -9.42 5.22 -9.81
CA ASP A 5 -9.22 5.50 -11.23
C ASP A 5 -7.78 5.99 -11.53
N LYS A 6 -7.42 6.03 -12.83
CA LYS A 6 -6.07 6.38 -13.30
C LYS A 6 -5.60 7.78 -12.89
N SER A 7 -6.50 8.73 -12.65
CA SER A 7 -6.14 10.08 -12.21
C SER A 7 -5.55 10.11 -10.80
N LEU A 8 -5.82 9.07 -10.01
CA LEU A 8 -5.29 8.90 -8.66
C LEU A 8 -3.96 8.15 -8.65
N PHE A 9 -3.48 7.64 -9.79
CA PHE A 9 -2.22 6.91 -9.86
C PHE A 9 -1.07 7.81 -9.43
N LEU A 10 -0.30 7.35 -8.46
CA LEU A 10 0.83 8.06 -7.88
C LEU A 10 2.16 7.46 -8.36
N SER A 11 2.33 6.15 -8.18
CA SER A 11 3.58 5.49 -8.55
C SER A 11 3.40 3.99 -8.70
N SER A 12 4.38 3.34 -9.33
CA SER A 12 4.42 1.90 -9.51
C SER A 12 5.71 1.34 -8.92
N GLY A 13 5.57 0.38 -8.00
CA GLY A 13 6.68 -0.40 -7.45
C GLY A 13 6.84 -1.74 -8.16
N GLY A 14 7.66 -2.64 -7.59
CA GLY A 14 7.82 -4.00 -8.13
C GLY A 14 6.50 -4.77 -8.20
N GLU A 15 5.80 -4.86 -7.07
CA GLU A 15 4.60 -5.70 -6.92
C GLU A 15 3.29 -4.94 -6.84
N ARG A 16 3.35 -3.62 -6.60
CA ARG A 16 2.17 -2.82 -6.25
C ARG A 16 2.13 -1.54 -7.04
N ASP A 17 0.93 -1.19 -7.47
CA ASP A 17 0.60 0.15 -7.93
C ASP A 17 0.04 0.95 -6.74
N VAL A 18 0.41 2.22 -6.66
CA VAL A 18 0.07 3.12 -5.55
C VAL A 18 -0.82 4.22 -6.08
N TYR A 19 -1.95 4.41 -5.43
CA TYR A 19 -2.94 5.42 -5.77
C TYR A 19 -3.16 6.36 -4.59
N VAL A 20 -3.37 7.65 -4.82
CA VAL A 20 -3.84 8.58 -3.79
C VAL A 20 -5.25 8.18 -3.37
N HIS A 21 -5.55 8.19 -2.08
CA HIS A 21 -6.87 7.81 -1.59
C HIS A 21 -7.92 8.87 -1.99
N PRO A 22 -9.04 8.47 -2.63
CA PRO A 22 -9.96 9.42 -3.29
C PRO A 22 -10.67 10.39 -2.34
N GLN A 23 -10.87 9.98 -1.08
CA GLN A 23 -11.50 10.82 -0.05
C GLN A 23 -10.50 11.45 0.92
N ASP A 24 -9.21 11.12 0.83
CA ASP A 24 -8.21 11.56 1.81
C ASP A 24 -6.82 11.63 1.17
N SER A 25 -6.43 12.83 0.72
CA SER A 25 -5.14 13.03 0.04
C SER A 25 -3.92 12.86 0.95
N SER A 26 -4.12 12.66 2.26
CA SER A 26 -3.05 12.31 3.21
C SER A 26 -2.72 10.81 3.18
N LYS A 27 -3.47 10.01 2.42
CA LYS A 27 -3.34 8.55 2.37
C LYS A 27 -3.13 8.04 0.96
N VAL A 28 -2.55 6.85 0.88
CA VAL A 28 -2.44 6.07 -0.35
C VAL A 28 -3.11 4.72 -0.20
N ILE A 29 -3.52 4.15 -1.33
CA ILE A 29 -3.99 2.79 -1.48
C ILE A 29 -2.95 2.03 -2.32
N LYS A 30 -2.35 1.00 -1.75
CA LYS A 30 -1.38 0.12 -2.44
C LYS A 30 -2.10 -1.13 -2.92
N VAL A 31 -2.23 -1.29 -4.24
CA VAL A 31 -2.93 -2.43 -4.87
C VAL A 31 -1.90 -3.35 -5.52
N LEU A 32 -2.03 -4.66 -5.33
CA LEU A 32 -1.17 -5.63 -5.99
C LEU A 32 -1.42 -5.64 -7.49
N LYS A 33 -0.33 -5.69 -8.27
CA LYS A 33 -0.42 -5.91 -9.71
C LYS A 33 -1.04 -7.28 -9.99
N SER A 34 -1.78 -7.39 -11.09
CA SER A 34 -2.49 -8.64 -11.43
C SER A 34 -1.55 -9.86 -11.55
N SER A 35 -0.30 -9.67 -11.95
CA SER A 35 0.74 -10.72 -11.98
C SER A 35 1.33 -11.07 -10.61
N SER A 36 1.15 -10.21 -9.62
CA SER A 36 1.55 -10.34 -8.21
C SER A 36 0.43 -10.88 -7.33
N ASN A 37 -0.83 -10.81 -7.80
CA ASN A 37 -1.99 -11.48 -7.20
C ASN A 37 -1.94 -13.01 -7.32
N ILE A 38 -1.05 -13.53 -8.17
CA ILE A 38 -0.79 -14.96 -8.25
C ILE A 38 0.23 -15.32 -7.18
N LEU A 39 -0.13 -16.22 -6.26
CA LEU A 39 0.82 -17.05 -5.53
C LEU A 39 1.64 -17.84 -6.57
N LYS A 40 2.70 -17.23 -7.11
CA LYS A 40 3.58 -17.90 -8.05
C LYS A 40 4.29 -19.00 -7.28
N LEU A 41 3.91 -20.25 -7.55
CA LEU A 41 4.72 -21.42 -7.24
C LEU A 41 5.51 -21.77 -8.50
N PRO A 42 6.82 -21.51 -8.55
CA PRO A 42 7.73 -22.41 -9.25
C PRO A 42 7.94 -23.62 -8.35
N GLU A 43 8.11 -24.80 -8.95
CA GLU A 43 8.20 -26.11 -8.30
C GLU A 43 9.27 -26.23 -7.20
N ASN A 44 10.09 -25.21 -6.97
CA ASN A 44 11.20 -25.21 -6.02
C ASN A 44 11.44 -23.89 -5.24
N LYS A 45 10.51 -22.93 -5.16
CA LYS A 45 10.75 -21.68 -4.40
C LYS A 45 9.55 -21.20 -3.58
N SER A 46 9.86 -20.84 -2.33
CA SER A 46 9.08 -20.24 -1.25
C SER A 46 7.78 -19.56 -1.67
N ARG A 47 6.67 -19.89 -0.98
CA ARG A 47 5.39 -19.17 -1.07
C ARG A 47 5.64 -17.67 -0.92
N ARG A 48 5.45 -16.88 -1.98
CA ARG A 48 5.43 -15.42 -1.86
C ARG A 48 4.09 -15.02 -1.24
N LEU A 49 4.08 -14.74 0.06
CA LEU A 49 2.87 -14.24 0.72
C LEU A 49 2.46 -12.91 0.07
N ASN A 50 1.16 -12.63 0.05
CA ASN A 50 0.64 -11.34 -0.37
C ASN A 50 1.24 -10.24 0.52
N ASP A 51 2.02 -9.34 -0.09
CA ASP A 51 2.73 -8.26 0.62
C ASP A 51 1.77 -7.36 1.42
N ASN A 52 0.54 -7.14 0.95
CA ASN A 52 -0.44 -6.35 1.68
C ASN A 52 -0.91 -7.07 2.96
N LEU A 53 -1.10 -8.38 2.93
CA LEU A 53 -1.44 -9.17 4.13
C LEU A 53 -0.28 -9.19 5.13
N LEU A 54 0.95 -9.30 4.62
CA LEU A 54 2.14 -9.32 5.46
C LEU A 54 2.35 -7.96 6.15
N ASP A 55 2.21 -6.87 5.39
CA ASP A 55 2.29 -5.50 5.91
C ASP A 55 1.17 -5.25 6.95
N ASP A 56 -0.09 -5.57 6.67
CA ASP A 56 -1.20 -5.43 7.64
C ASP A 56 -0.91 -6.19 8.95
N TYR A 57 -0.43 -7.43 8.85
CA TYR A 57 -0.06 -8.23 10.03
C TYR A 57 1.02 -7.56 10.89
N TYR A 58 2.14 -7.16 10.28
CA TYR A 58 3.24 -6.55 11.05
C TYR A 58 2.90 -5.17 11.59
N PHE A 59 2.12 -4.37 10.85
CA PHE A 59 1.70 -3.07 11.36
C PHE A 59 0.75 -3.17 12.54
N ARG A 60 -0.20 -4.13 12.54
CA ARG A 60 -1.03 -4.41 13.74
C ARG A 60 -0.19 -4.79 14.96
N LEU A 61 0.90 -5.51 14.75
CA LEU A 61 1.85 -5.84 15.81
C LEU A 61 2.65 -4.62 16.33
N ILE A 62 2.86 -3.61 15.49
CA ILE A 62 3.56 -2.36 15.84
C ILE A 62 2.62 -1.37 16.54
N GLU A 63 1.37 -1.24 16.09
CA GLU A 63 0.39 -0.32 16.68
C GLU A 63 0.16 -0.56 18.18
N GLY A 64 0.21 -1.82 18.63
CA GLY A 64 0.11 -2.15 20.05
C GLY A 64 1.38 -1.87 20.87
N ARG A 65 2.49 -1.46 20.24
CA ARG A 65 3.83 -1.37 20.86
C ARG A 65 4.50 -0.01 20.68
N VAL A 66 4.06 0.78 19.71
CA VAL A 66 4.65 2.07 19.37
C VAL A 66 3.60 3.17 19.55
N SER A 67 3.92 4.15 20.39
CA SER A 67 3.08 5.33 20.61
C SER A 67 3.43 6.50 19.68
N ASN A 68 4.62 6.49 19.06
CA ASN A 68 5.12 7.56 18.21
C ASN A 68 5.44 7.07 16.79
N PHE A 69 4.70 7.59 15.80
CA PHE A 69 4.84 7.29 14.38
C PHE A 69 5.56 8.40 13.59
N SER A 70 6.26 9.34 14.25
CA SER A 70 6.97 10.43 13.56
C SER A 70 8.03 9.96 12.55
N HIS A 71 8.48 8.70 12.62
CA HIS A 71 9.51 8.13 11.74
C HIS A 71 9.07 6.88 10.96
N ILE A 72 7.81 6.46 11.11
CA ILE A 72 7.26 5.26 10.47
C ILE A 72 5.86 5.60 10.00
N THR A 73 5.54 5.29 8.75
CA THR A 73 4.19 5.50 8.21
C THR A 73 3.18 4.64 8.96
N ARG A 74 1.96 5.15 9.15
CA ARG A 74 0.84 4.35 9.62
C ARG A 74 0.30 3.48 8.49
N CYS A 75 -0.21 2.32 8.88
CA CYS A 75 -0.98 1.43 8.03
C CYS A 75 -2.38 1.32 8.64
N TYR A 76 -3.39 1.65 7.85
CA TYR A 76 -4.79 1.70 8.29
C TYR A 76 -5.56 0.42 7.94
N GLY A 77 -4.85 -0.57 7.40
CA GLY A 77 -5.36 -1.88 7.05
C GLY A 77 -5.89 -1.99 5.63
N LEU A 78 -6.59 -3.09 5.38
CA LEU A 78 -7.02 -3.53 4.06
C LEU A 78 -8.42 -2.99 3.71
N ILE A 79 -8.61 -2.63 2.45
CA ILE A 79 -9.89 -2.23 1.87
C ILE A 79 -10.14 -2.95 0.55
N GLU A 80 -11.41 -3.11 0.19
CA GLU A 80 -11.80 -3.61 -1.13
C GLU A 80 -11.91 -2.46 -2.14
N THR A 81 -11.22 -2.60 -3.28
CA THR A 81 -11.28 -1.68 -4.41
C THR A 81 -11.78 -2.35 -5.69
N ASP A 82 -12.10 -1.56 -6.71
CA ASP A 82 -12.42 -2.06 -8.05
C ASP A 82 -11.23 -2.73 -8.78
N LEU A 83 -10.01 -2.59 -8.25
CA LEU A 83 -8.79 -3.24 -8.72
C LEU A 83 -8.35 -4.42 -7.84
N GLY A 84 -9.17 -4.79 -6.84
CA GLY A 84 -8.87 -5.82 -5.84
C GLY A 84 -8.56 -5.25 -4.46
N GLN A 85 -8.02 -6.08 -3.57
CA GLN A 85 -7.70 -5.65 -2.20
C GLN A 85 -6.52 -4.67 -2.17
N GLY A 86 -6.72 -3.52 -1.53
CA GLY A 86 -5.72 -2.48 -1.33
C GLY A 86 -5.31 -2.34 0.12
N LEU A 87 -4.05 -2.00 0.39
CA LEU A 87 -3.56 -1.62 1.71
C LEU A 87 -3.52 -0.09 1.83
N VAL A 88 -4.17 0.44 2.86
CA VAL A 88 -4.20 1.88 3.12
C VAL A 88 -3.05 2.28 4.03
N ALA A 89 -2.27 3.28 3.65
CA ALA A 89 -1.14 3.79 4.43
C ALA A 89 -1.00 5.30 4.30
N ASP A 90 -0.17 5.92 5.14
CA ASP A 90 0.19 7.34 5.00
C ASP A 90 0.79 7.63 3.62
N ARG A 91 0.38 8.76 3.02
CA ARG A 91 1.05 9.35 1.86
C ARG A 91 2.23 10.18 2.36
N VAL A 92 3.42 9.89 1.85
CA VAL A 92 4.61 10.72 2.09
C VAL A 92 4.76 11.69 0.92
N ALA A 93 4.85 12.97 1.22
CA ALA A 93 4.94 14.06 0.25
C ALA A 93 5.78 15.21 0.84
N ASN A 94 6.19 16.15 -0.01
CA ASN A 94 6.80 17.39 0.43
C ASN A 94 5.82 18.24 1.26
N PHE A 95 6.34 19.25 1.96
CA PHE A 95 5.54 20.14 2.81
C PHE A 95 4.43 20.87 2.03
N ASP A 96 4.66 21.16 0.75
CA ASP A 96 3.68 21.79 -0.15
C ASP A 96 2.71 20.80 -0.82
N GLY A 97 2.81 19.51 -0.48
CA GLY A 97 2.00 18.43 -1.04
C GLY A 97 2.49 17.89 -2.38
N SER A 98 3.57 18.43 -2.94
CA SER A 98 4.22 17.91 -4.14
C SER A 98 4.86 16.54 -3.90
N GLU A 99 5.05 15.80 -4.98
CA GLU A 99 5.68 14.47 -4.94
C GLU A 99 7.17 14.56 -4.63
N ILE A 100 7.69 13.52 -3.98
CA ILE A 100 9.13 13.39 -3.73
C ILE A 100 9.76 12.84 -5.01
N THR A 101 10.45 13.69 -5.77
CA THR A 101 11.08 13.33 -7.06
C THR A 101 12.56 12.99 -6.95
N ASP A 102 13.22 13.40 -5.87
CA ASP A 102 14.64 13.16 -5.64
C ASP A 102 14.82 12.01 -4.63
N MET A 103 15.27 10.85 -5.11
CA MET A 103 15.72 9.73 -4.28
C MET A 103 17.11 9.27 -4.70
#